data_AF-A0A8X6IQW7-F1
#
_entry.id   AF-A0A8X6IQW7-F1
#
_cell.length_a   1.000
_cell.length_b   1.000
_cell.length_c   1.000
_cell.angle_alpha   90.00
_cell.angle_beta   90.00
_cell.angle_gamma   90.00
#
_symmetry.space_group_name_H-M   'P 1'
#
loop_
_entity.id
_entity.type
_entity.pdbx_description
1 polymer ?
#
loop_
_entity_poly.entity_id
_entity_poly.type
_entity_poly.pdbx_seq_one_letter_code
_entity_poly.pdbx_strand_id
1 'polypeptide(L)'
;MNRHNNFHTFIQSLMLLFRCATGEAWQAIMLSCIKESPCDERSGKGPKECGSNLAYAYFVSFIFFCSFLMLNLFVAVIMDNFDYLTRDSSILGAHHLDEFIRMWAEYDPRATGQIHYTEMYDMLRNMDPPLGFGNKCPYRLAYKKLIRMNMPLSPDLKVNFTTTLFALIRENLSIKIRPIDEMDQADRELKETIRKIWPLQAKKAIDKLLPPEDDLQGIKITVGKIYCALLILDNWRTTRFGKMNTGPRIQEKSPTPPPDSPVV
;
A
#
# COMPACT_ATOMS: atom_id res chain seq x y z
N MET A 1 -1.18 35.09 -41.82
CA MET A 1 -1.04 33.60 -41.80
C MET A 1 0.04 33.21 -42.80
N ASN A 2 0.82 32.16 -42.49
CA ASN A 2 1.95 31.70 -43.29
C ASN A 2 1.80 30.21 -43.64
N ARG A 3 2.65 29.66 -44.51
CA ARG A 3 2.65 28.23 -44.90
C ARG A 3 2.64 27.25 -43.72
N HIS A 4 3.22 27.62 -42.57
CA HIS A 4 3.27 26.76 -41.37
C HIS A 4 2.20 27.09 -40.32
N ASN A 5 1.56 28.26 -40.40
CA ASN A 5 0.53 28.72 -39.46
C ASN A 5 -0.71 29.13 -40.27
N ASN A 6 -1.55 28.13 -40.59
CA ASN A 6 -2.75 28.31 -41.39
C ASN A 6 -3.87 27.33 -40.99
N PHE A 7 -5.05 27.52 -41.58
CA PHE A 7 -6.25 26.69 -41.38
C PHE A 7 -6.64 25.86 -42.62
N HIS A 8 -5.71 25.59 -43.56
CA HIS A 8 -6.03 24.90 -44.82
C HIS A 8 -6.26 23.40 -44.64
N THR A 9 -5.53 22.77 -43.71
CA THR A 9 -5.63 21.33 -43.45
C THR A 9 -5.91 21.10 -41.98
N PHE A 10 -6.61 20.00 -41.66
CA PHE A 10 -7.00 19.68 -40.29
C PHE A 10 -5.81 19.65 -39.31
N ILE A 11 -4.70 19.00 -39.70
CA ILE A 11 -3.51 18.89 -38.84
C ILE A 11 -2.83 20.24 -38.63
N GLN A 12 -2.76 21.09 -39.67
CA GLN A 12 -2.19 22.44 -39.52
C GLN A 12 -3.06 23.33 -38.62
N SER A 13 -4.39 23.24 -38.77
CA SER A 13 -5.34 23.89 -37.88
C SER A 13 -5.16 23.43 -36.43
N LEU A 14 -5.00 22.11 -36.20
CA LEU A 14 -4.77 21.55 -34.87
C LEU A 14 -3.45 22.04 -34.27
N MET A 15 -2.35 22.05 -35.03
CA MET A 15 -1.05 22.56 -34.58
C MET A 15 -1.10 24.07 -34.27
N LEU A 16 -1.83 24.84 -35.06
CA LEU A 16 -2.05 26.27 -34.81
C LEU A 16 -2.87 26.48 -33.53
N LEU A 17 -3.92 25.70 -33.31
CA LEU A 17 -4.70 25.75 -32.07
C LEU A 17 -3.89 25.28 -30.86
N PHE A 18 -3.03 24.28 -31.00
CA PHE A 18 -2.09 23.87 -29.97
C PHE A 18 -1.12 25.00 -29.60
N ARG A 19 -0.57 25.70 -30.60
CA ARG A 19 0.23 26.92 -30.38
C ARG A 19 -0.56 28.01 -29.66
N CYS A 20 -1.84 28.19 -29.99
CA CYS A 20 -2.69 29.13 -29.25
C CYS A 20 -2.93 28.68 -27.80
N ALA A 21 -3.11 27.37 -27.57
CA ALA A 21 -3.30 26.78 -26.24
C ALA A 21 -2.09 26.97 -25.32
N THR A 22 -0.87 26.99 -25.88
CA THR A 22 0.35 27.32 -25.12
C THR A 22 0.53 28.83 -24.88
N GLY A 23 -0.36 29.68 -25.42
CA GLY A 23 -0.30 31.12 -25.29
C GLY A 23 0.62 31.82 -26.29
N GLU A 24 1.19 31.11 -27.27
CA GLU A 24 2.17 31.68 -28.19
C GLU A 24 1.55 32.57 -29.28
N ALA A 25 1.60 33.88 -29.06
CA ALA A 25 1.22 34.90 -30.05
C ALA A 25 -0.19 34.72 -30.63
N TRP A 26 -1.11 34.12 -29.85
CA TRP A 26 -2.48 33.86 -30.26
C TRP A 26 -3.23 35.15 -30.65
N GLN A 27 -2.89 36.28 -30.03
CA GLN A 27 -3.43 37.59 -30.38
C GLN A 27 -3.06 38.02 -31.80
N ALA A 28 -1.83 37.75 -32.24
CA ALA A 28 -1.38 38.07 -33.60
C ALA A 28 -2.06 37.16 -34.64
N ILE A 29 -2.27 35.88 -34.27
CA ILE A 29 -3.01 34.91 -35.09
C ILE A 29 -4.47 35.35 -35.23
N MET A 30 -5.11 35.75 -34.13
CA MET A 30 -6.48 36.28 -34.12
C MET A 30 -6.59 37.52 -35.02
N LEU A 31 -5.68 38.49 -34.87
CA LEU A 31 -5.68 39.71 -35.69
C LEU A 31 -5.56 39.40 -37.19
N SER A 32 -4.81 38.34 -37.54
CA SER A 32 -4.66 37.89 -38.94
C SER A 32 -5.88 37.18 -39.53
N CYS A 33 -6.94 36.96 -38.73
CA CYS A 33 -8.19 36.32 -39.15
C CYS A 33 -9.38 37.30 -39.20
N ILE A 34 -9.16 38.59 -38.92
CA ILE A 34 -10.20 39.63 -38.89
C ILE A 34 -10.65 39.99 -40.32
N LYS A 35 -11.84 40.58 -40.46
CA LYS A 35 -12.34 41.10 -41.74
C LYS A 35 -11.29 42.00 -42.42
N GLU A 36 -11.27 41.97 -43.76
CA GLU A 36 -10.31 42.67 -44.62
C GLU A 36 -8.89 42.07 -44.62
N SER A 37 -8.76 40.84 -44.14
CA SER A 37 -7.52 40.07 -44.27
C SER A 37 -7.26 39.70 -45.73
N PRO A 38 -5.99 39.62 -46.14
CA PRO A 38 -5.62 39.25 -47.50
C PRO A 38 -6.13 37.84 -47.81
N CYS A 39 -6.85 37.71 -48.93
CA CYS A 39 -7.28 36.42 -49.44
C CYS A 39 -6.12 35.67 -50.10
N ASP A 40 -6.16 34.34 -50.05
CA ASP A 40 -5.28 33.49 -50.88
C ASP A 40 -5.63 33.73 -52.36
N GLU A 41 -4.63 33.88 -53.23
CA GLU A 41 -4.81 34.09 -54.68
C GLU A 41 -5.62 32.95 -55.32
N ARG A 42 -5.56 31.74 -54.74
CA ARG A 42 -6.31 30.57 -55.20
C ARG A 42 -7.79 30.58 -54.84
N SER A 43 -8.24 31.53 -54.02
CA SER A 43 -9.61 31.57 -53.51
C SER A 43 -10.61 32.22 -54.47
N GLY A 44 -10.15 32.88 -55.53
CA GLY A 44 -11.01 33.57 -56.50
C GLY A 44 -11.78 34.78 -55.94
N LYS A 45 -11.42 35.26 -54.74
CA LYS A 45 -12.03 36.41 -54.06
C LYS A 45 -11.18 37.68 -54.20
N GLY A 46 -11.79 38.84 -53.98
CA GLY A 46 -11.07 40.12 -53.98
C GLY A 46 -9.98 40.18 -52.89
N PRO A 47 -8.94 41.01 -53.05
CA PRO A 47 -7.72 40.98 -52.22
C PRO A 47 -7.94 41.31 -50.74
N LYS A 48 -9.12 41.77 -50.32
CA LYS A 48 -9.48 42.12 -48.92
C LYS A 48 -10.89 41.66 -48.54
N GLU A 49 -11.36 40.56 -49.08
CA GLU A 49 -12.70 40.03 -48.79
C GLU A 49 -12.70 38.87 -47.78
N CYS A 50 -11.53 38.51 -47.23
CA CYS A 50 -11.36 37.37 -46.34
C CYS A 50 -11.28 37.78 -44.86
N GLY A 51 -11.55 36.80 -43.99
CA GLY A 51 -11.59 36.99 -42.55
C GLY A 51 -12.95 37.49 -42.04
N SER A 52 -13.15 37.41 -40.73
CA SER A 52 -14.40 37.79 -40.07
C SER A 52 -14.15 38.32 -38.67
N ASN A 53 -14.95 39.30 -38.24
CA ASN A 53 -14.90 39.80 -36.87
C ASN A 53 -15.35 38.73 -35.84
N LEU A 54 -15.95 37.63 -36.29
CA LEU A 54 -16.22 36.45 -35.46
C LEU A 54 -14.92 35.82 -34.90
N ALA A 55 -13.76 36.10 -35.50
CA ALA A 55 -12.46 35.66 -35.01
C ALA A 55 -12.21 36.07 -33.55
N TYR A 56 -12.65 37.27 -33.15
CA TYR A 56 -12.53 37.72 -31.75
C TYR A 56 -13.26 36.78 -30.79
N ALA A 57 -14.52 36.48 -31.08
CA ALA A 57 -15.32 35.58 -30.25
C ALA A 57 -14.75 34.16 -30.23
N TYR A 58 -14.28 33.66 -31.39
CA TYR A 58 -13.67 32.34 -31.49
C TYR A 58 -12.40 32.20 -30.66
N PHE A 59 -11.40 33.06 -30.87
CA PHE A 59 -10.11 32.94 -30.17
C PHE A 59 -10.22 33.26 -28.69
N VAL A 60 -11.00 34.27 -28.29
CA VAL A 60 -11.18 34.59 -26.86
C VAL A 60 -11.90 33.45 -26.13
N SER A 61 -12.98 32.89 -26.69
CA SER A 61 -13.66 31.74 -26.07
C SER A 61 -12.77 30.50 -26.05
N PHE A 62 -12.02 30.23 -27.12
CA PHE A 62 -11.08 29.11 -27.18
C PHE A 62 -10.01 29.22 -26.09
N ILE A 63 -9.37 30.37 -25.92
CA ILE A 63 -8.36 30.58 -24.87
C ILE A 63 -8.96 30.43 -23.48
N PHE A 64 -10.18 30.96 -23.26
CA PHE A 64 -10.88 30.82 -21.99
C PHE A 64 -11.15 29.36 -21.63
N PHE A 65 -11.78 28.61 -22.55
CA PHE A 65 -12.08 27.19 -22.33
C PHE A 65 -10.80 26.34 -22.21
N CYS A 66 -9.80 26.60 -23.04
CA CYS A 66 -8.53 25.88 -22.98
C CYS A 66 -7.80 26.11 -21.65
N SER A 67 -7.72 27.36 -21.18
CA SER A 67 -7.12 27.68 -19.88
C SER A 67 -7.88 27.04 -18.73
N PHE A 68 -9.22 27.05 -18.78
CA PHE A 68 -10.06 26.39 -17.78
C PHE A 68 -9.80 24.87 -17.75
N LEU A 69 -9.74 24.21 -18.90
CA LEU A 69 -9.44 22.78 -18.99
C LEU A 69 -8.02 22.46 -18.50
N MET A 70 -7.02 23.25 -18.90
CA MET A 70 -5.63 23.07 -18.46
C MET A 70 -5.48 23.25 -16.95
N LEU A 71 -6.15 24.24 -16.36
CA LEU A 71 -6.17 24.44 -14.91
C LEU A 71 -6.83 23.27 -14.19
N ASN A 72 -8.00 22.80 -14.66
CA ASN A 72 -8.67 21.67 -14.05
C ASN A 72 -7.85 20.37 -14.16
N LEU A 73 -7.17 20.15 -15.28
CA LEU A 73 -6.24 19.02 -15.43
C LEU A 73 -5.07 19.14 -14.44
N PHE A 74 -4.48 20.33 -14.32
CA PHE A 74 -3.40 20.58 -13.37
C PHE A 74 -3.84 20.34 -11.92
N VAL A 75 -5.02 20.81 -11.54
CA VAL A 75 -5.61 20.57 -10.21
C VAL A 75 -5.84 19.08 -9.98
N ALA A 76 -6.39 18.35 -10.96
CA ALA A 76 -6.60 16.90 -10.84
C ALA A 76 -5.27 16.16 -10.64
N VAL A 77 -4.26 16.45 -11.47
CA VAL A 77 -2.92 15.85 -11.35
C VAL A 77 -2.30 16.19 -10.00
N ILE A 78 -2.38 17.44 -9.55
CA ILE A 78 -1.83 17.81 -8.24
C ILE A 78 -2.61 17.15 -7.12
N MET A 79 -3.92 17.01 -7.18
CA MET A 79 -4.70 16.36 -6.13
C MET A 79 -4.27 14.88 -5.99
N ASP A 80 -4.09 14.18 -7.11
CA ASP A 80 -3.57 12.80 -7.12
C ASP A 80 -2.14 12.70 -6.54
N ASN A 81 -1.30 13.69 -6.84
CA ASN A 81 0.07 13.75 -6.31
C ASN A 81 0.12 14.23 -4.85
N PHE A 82 -0.79 15.10 -4.44
CA PHE A 82 -0.89 15.62 -3.09
C PHE A 82 -1.36 14.52 -2.15
N ASP A 83 -2.37 13.73 -2.53
CA ASP A 83 -2.77 12.53 -1.77
C ASP A 83 -1.61 11.53 -1.58
N TYR A 84 -0.66 11.49 -2.53
CA TYR A 84 0.58 10.72 -2.38
C TYR A 84 1.61 11.40 -1.46
N LEU A 85 1.81 12.71 -1.58
CA LEU A 85 2.84 13.49 -0.87
C LEU A 85 2.45 13.90 0.56
N THR A 86 1.17 14.14 0.82
CA THR A 86 0.59 14.45 2.14
C THR A 86 -0.12 13.28 2.75
N ARG A 87 0.11 12.06 2.25
CA ARG A 87 0.08 10.92 3.17
C ARG A 87 1.04 11.28 4.29
N ASP A 88 0.47 11.72 5.41
CA ASP A 88 1.15 11.78 6.71
C ASP A 88 2.12 10.64 6.69
N SER A 89 3.41 10.91 6.90
CA SER A 89 4.49 9.92 6.90
C SER A 89 4.02 8.77 7.77
N SER A 90 3.31 7.85 7.14
CA SER A 90 2.60 6.82 7.82
C SER A 90 3.75 6.06 8.38
N ILE A 91 3.71 5.83 9.70
CA ILE A 91 4.68 4.97 10.36
C ILE A 91 4.92 3.72 9.49
N LEU A 92 3.90 3.31 8.71
CA LEU A 92 3.97 2.33 7.65
C LEU A 92 3.79 2.86 6.20
N GLY A 93 4.88 3.14 5.48
CA GLY A 93 4.91 3.38 4.02
C GLY A 93 5.03 2.11 3.13
N ALA A 94 4.95 2.30 1.80
CA ALA A 94 5.02 1.22 0.81
C ALA A 94 6.34 0.42 0.85
N HIS A 95 7.47 1.08 1.10
CA HIS A 95 8.78 0.43 1.21
C HIS A 95 8.84 -0.62 2.34
N HIS A 96 8.11 -0.43 3.43
CA HIS A 96 8.02 -1.45 4.50
C HIS A 96 7.24 -2.70 4.04
N LEU A 97 6.23 -2.51 3.18
CA LEU A 97 5.49 -3.64 2.59
C LEU A 97 6.38 -4.43 1.63
N ASP A 98 7.19 -3.72 0.83
CA ASP A 98 8.17 -4.35 -0.06
C ASP A 98 9.24 -5.13 0.72
N GLU A 99 9.72 -4.58 1.84
CA GLU A 99 10.64 -5.29 2.74
C GLU A 99 10.00 -6.55 3.32
N PHE A 100 8.75 -6.49 3.78
CA PHE A 100 8.02 -7.67 4.25
C PHE A 100 7.89 -8.74 3.17
N ILE A 101 7.53 -8.36 1.94
CA ILE A 101 7.43 -9.29 0.80
C ILE A 101 8.79 -9.95 0.53
N ARG A 102 9.87 -9.16 0.51
CA ARG A 102 11.24 -9.65 0.30
C ARG A 102 11.64 -10.66 1.38
N MET A 103 11.45 -10.30 2.65
CA MET A 103 11.77 -11.18 3.77
C MET A 103 10.93 -12.46 3.76
N TRP A 104 9.64 -12.37 3.45
CA TRP A 104 8.78 -13.56 3.34
C TRP A 104 9.26 -14.52 2.25
N ALA A 105 9.69 -14.00 1.10
CA ALA A 105 10.16 -14.81 -0.01
C ALA A 105 11.42 -15.64 0.32
N GLU A 106 12.24 -15.20 1.29
CA GLU A 106 13.38 -15.97 1.78
C GLU A 106 12.94 -17.24 2.54
N TYR A 107 11.80 -17.20 3.23
CA TYR A 107 11.24 -18.34 3.99
C TYR A 107 10.24 -19.17 3.18
N ASP A 108 9.60 -18.60 2.15
CA ASP A 108 8.69 -19.29 1.24
C ASP A 108 9.16 -19.19 -0.23
N PRO A 109 10.30 -19.80 -0.60
CA PRO A 109 10.84 -19.72 -1.96
C PRO A 109 9.96 -20.38 -3.02
N ARG A 110 8.99 -21.21 -2.60
CA ARG A 110 8.03 -21.90 -3.48
C ARG A 110 6.73 -21.11 -3.67
N ALA A 111 6.60 -19.93 -3.06
CA ALA A 111 5.40 -19.10 -3.10
C ALA A 111 4.12 -19.86 -2.74
N THR A 112 4.19 -20.73 -1.72
CA THR A 112 3.03 -21.48 -1.21
C THR A 112 2.03 -20.56 -0.50
N GLY A 113 2.47 -19.36 -0.09
CA GLY A 113 1.70 -18.38 0.66
C GLY A 113 1.56 -18.75 2.13
N GLN A 114 2.33 -19.71 2.64
CA GLN A 114 2.28 -20.19 4.01
C GLN A 114 3.67 -20.55 4.54
N ILE A 115 3.95 -20.18 5.79
CA ILE A 115 5.18 -20.55 6.51
C ILE A 115 4.84 -21.05 7.91
N HIS A 116 5.72 -21.83 8.54
CA HIS A 116 5.48 -22.30 9.90
C HIS A 116 5.51 -21.13 10.91
N TYR A 117 4.73 -21.20 11.98
CA TYR A 117 4.61 -20.08 12.92
C TYR A 117 5.94 -19.69 13.60
N THR A 118 6.87 -20.64 13.77
CA THR A 118 8.22 -20.38 14.30
C THR A 118 9.08 -19.64 13.28
N GLU A 119 9.03 -20.03 12.01
CA GLU A 119 9.74 -19.36 10.92
C GLU A 119 9.23 -17.93 10.73
N MET A 120 7.91 -17.72 10.86
CA MET A 120 7.33 -16.38 10.90
C MET A 120 7.90 -15.54 12.05
N TYR A 121 8.06 -16.12 13.25
CA TYR A 121 8.65 -15.41 14.38
C TYR A 121 10.11 -15.02 14.13
N ASP A 122 10.89 -15.93 13.55
CA ASP A 122 12.30 -15.70 13.21
C ASP A 122 12.42 -14.63 12.10
N MET A 123 11.57 -14.69 11.08
CA MET A 123 11.46 -13.66 10.04
C MET A 123 11.16 -12.29 10.65
N LEU A 124 10.17 -12.19 11.55
CA LEU A 124 9.82 -10.92 12.21
C LEU A 124 10.93 -10.40 13.12
N ARG A 125 11.77 -11.28 13.68
CA ARG A 125 12.95 -10.89 14.46
C ARG A 125 14.04 -10.27 13.58
N ASN A 126 14.24 -10.81 12.38
CA ASN A 126 15.26 -10.37 11.44
C ASN A 126 14.85 -9.13 10.63
N MET A 127 13.59 -8.71 10.71
CA MET A 127 13.08 -7.50 10.08
C MET A 127 13.01 -6.35 11.10
N ASP A 128 13.37 -5.14 10.67
CA ASP A 128 13.37 -3.98 11.56
C ASP A 128 11.94 -3.40 11.76
N PRO A 129 11.71 -2.64 12.85
CA PRO A 129 10.47 -1.87 13.02
C PRO A 129 10.22 -0.95 11.82
N PRO A 130 8.96 -0.71 11.41
CA PRO A 130 7.72 -0.84 12.17
C PRO A 130 7.02 -2.22 12.09
N LEU A 131 7.13 -2.93 10.97
CA LEU A 131 6.47 -4.24 10.80
C LEU A 131 7.22 -5.34 11.55
N GLY A 132 8.53 -5.24 11.67
CA GLY A 132 9.36 -6.21 12.34
C GLY A 132 9.53 -5.92 13.83
N PHE A 133 10.13 -6.86 14.54
CA PHE A 133 10.54 -6.69 15.93
C PHE A 133 11.96 -6.14 16.03
N GLY A 134 12.83 -6.47 15.07
CA GLY A 134 14.25 -6.20 15.11
C GLY A 134 15.02 -7.15 16.05
N ASN A 135 16.30 -7.32 15.74
CA ASN A 135 17.17 -8.30 16.41
C ASN A 135 17.33 -8.07 17.93
N LYS A 136 17.16 -6.82 18.38
CA LYS A 136 17.32 -6.41 19.79
C LYS A 136 16.04 -6.50 20.62
N CYS A 137 14.91 -6.88 20.04
CA CYS A 137 13.63 -6.91 20.74
C CYS A 137 13.57 -8.00 21.83
N PRO A 138 13.16 -7.70 23.08
CA PRO A 138 12.94 -8.73 24.08
C PRO A 138 11.82 -9.69 23.68
N TYR A 139 12.02 -10.99 23.91
CA TYR A 139 11.03 -12.02 23.52
C TYR A 139 9.64 -11.77 24.12
N ARG A 140 9.56 -11.24 25.36
CA ARG A 140 8.29 -10.90 26.02
C ARG A 140 7.50 -9.82 25.27
N LEU A 141 8.19 -8.82 24.72
CA LEU A 141 7.55 -7.76 23.95
C LEU A 141 7.04 -8.30 22.60
N ALA A 142 7.87 -9.11 21.93
CA ALA A 142 7.48 -9.77 20.69
C ALA A 142 6.27 -10.70 20.89
N TYR A 143 6.24 -11.50 21.95
CA TYR A 143 5.11 -12.38 22.26
C TYR A 143 3.84 -11.59 22.57
N LYS A 144 3.95 -10.47 23.30
CA LYS A 144 2.79 -9.59 23.54
C LYS A 144 2.20 -9.06 22.23
N LYS A 145 3.05 -8.66 21.26
CA LYS A 145 2.59 -8.26 19.92
C LYS A 145 1.93 -9.42 19.17
N LEU A 146 2.53 -10.62 19.18
CA LEU A 146 1.98 -11.82 18.55
C LEU A 146 0.61 -12.23 19.11
N ILE A 147 0.42 -12.08 20.43
CA ILE A 147 -0.84 -12.34 21.11
C ILE A 147 -1.92 -11.37 20.63
N ARG A 148 -1.59 -10.09 20.51
CA ARG A 148 -2.52 -9.06 20.00
C ARG A 148 -2.90 -9.25 18.54
N MET A 149 -1.99 -9.78 17.72
CA MET A 149 -2.26 -10.08 16.31
C MET A 149 -3.23 -11.24 16.10
N ASN A 150 -3.34 -12.17 17.07
CA ASN A 150 -4.31 -13.28 17.14
C ASN A 150 -4.63 -13.99 15.80
N MET A 151 -3.60 -14.26 14.99
CA MET A 151 -3.76 -14.84 13.65
C MET A 151 -4.21 -16.32 13.71
N PRO A 152 -5.16 -16.76 12.86
CA PRO A 152 -5.52 -18.17 12.74
C PRO A 152 -4.37 -19.01 12.19
N LEU A 153 -4.22 -20.23 12.71
CA LEU A 153 -3.26 -21.22 12.23
C LEU A 153 -3.97 -22.31 11.42
N SER A 154 -3.27 -22.81 10.40
CA SER A 154 -3.65 -24.04 9.71
C SER A 154 -3.38 -25.26 10.61
N PRO A 155 -3.98 -26.45 10.32
CA PRO A 155 -3.73 -27.67 11.10
C PRO A 155 -2.24 -28.03 11.23
N ASP A 156 -1.45 -27.73 10.20
CA ASP A 156 0.00 -27.94 10.16
C ASP A 156 0.81 -26.85 10.89
N LEU A 157 0.18 -26.03 11.74
CA LEU A 157 0.79 -24.91 12.47
C LEU A 157 1.42 -23.84 11.54
N LYS A 158 0.87 -23.68 10.33
CA LYS A 158 1.29 -22.68 9.36
C LYS A 158 0.41 -21.43 9.39
N VAL A 159 1.05 -20.28 9.23
CA VAL A 159 0.41 -18.98 9.04
C VAL A 159 0.36 -18.63 7.56
N ASN A 160 -0.64 -17.84 7.14
CA ASN A 160 -0.74 -17.39 5.76
C ASN A 160 -0.18 -15.97 5.57
N PHE A 161 0.49 -15.73 4.44
CA PHE A 161 1.04 -14.43 4.04
C PHE A 161 0.04 -13.28 4.24
N THR A 162 -1.16 -13.39 3.66
CA THR A 162 -2.14 -12.29 3.66
C THR A 162 -2.64 -12.00 5.07
N THR A 163 -2.83 -13.05 5.87
CA THR A 163 -3.27 -12.97 7.27
C THR A 163 -2.20 -12.31 8.12
N THR A 164 -0.94 -12.72 7.96
CA THR A 164 0.19 -12.16 8.71
C THR A 164 0.42 -10.70 8.38
N LEU A 165 0.45 -10.35 7.09
CA LEU A 165 0.62 -8.96 6.67
C LEU A 165 -0.50 -8.07 7.21
N PHE A 166 -1.75 -8.51 7.07
CA PHE A 166 -2.89 -7.76 7.58
C PHE A 166 -2.84 -7.57 9.10
N ALA A 167 -2.48 -8.60 9.85
CA ALA A 167 -2.38 -8.52 11.30
C ALA A 167 -1.29 -7.56 11.76
N LEU A 168 -0.14 -7.52 11.08
CA LEU A 168 0.94 -6.57 11.37
C LEU A 168 0.56 -5.13 11.05
N ILE A 169 -0.13 -4.89 9.92
CA ILE A 169 -0.66 -3.58 9.54
C ILE A 169 -1.68 -3.12 10.59
N ARG A 170 -2.61 -4.02 10.97
CA ARG A 170 -3.65 -3.76 11.96
C ARG A 170 -3.03 -3.35 13.30
N GLU A 171 -2.05 -4.10 13.79
CA GLU A 171 -1.36 -3.83 15.07
C GLU A 171 -0.62 -2.49 15.05
N ASN A 172 0.14 -2.20 13.98
CA ASN A 172 0.93 -0.96 13.90
C ASN A 172 0.07 0.31 13.72
N LEU A 173 -1.03 0.21 12.98
CA LEU A 173 -1.95 1.33 12.77
C LEU A 173 -3.05 1.41 13.84
N SER A 174 -3.05 0.52 14.84
CA SER A 174 -4.07 0.43 15.89
C SER A 174 -5.51 0.36 15.35
N ILE A 175 -5.72 -0.34 14.22
CA ILE A 175 -7.04 -0.43 13.57
C ILE A 175 -7.98 -1.28 14.42
N LYS A 176 -8.97 -0.62 15.03
CA LYS A 176 -9.96 -1.26 15.92
C LYS A 176 -9.31 -2.21 16.92
N ILE A 177 -8.29 -1.74 17.63
CA ILE A 177 -7.70 -2.49 18.74
C ILE A 177 -8.25 -1.95 20.04
N ARG A 178 -8.83 -2.86 20.83
CA ARG A 178 -9.43 -2.57 22.15
C ARG A 178 -8.75 -3.44 23.21
N PRO A 179 -9.02 -3.18 24.51
CA PRO A 179 -8.67 -4.11 25.59
C PRO A 179 -9.14 -5.54 25.30
N ILE A 180 -8.46 -6.53 25.90
CA ILE A 180 -8.60 -7.96 25.56
C ILE A 180 -10.04 -8.45 25.72
N ASP A 181 -10.74 -7.95 26.72
CA ASP A 181 -12.15 -8.21 27.05
C ASP A 181 -13.12 -7.74 25.96
N GLU A 182 -12.77 -6.72 25.19
CA GLU A 182 -13.59 -6.17 24.11
C GLU A 182 -13.06 -6.52 22.71
N MET A 183 -11.97 -7.29 22.63
CA MET A 183 -11.28 -7.57 21.37
C MET A 183 -12.16 -8.34 20.39
N ASP A 184 -12.97 -9.30 20.87
CA ASP A 184 -13.90 -10.06 20.02
C ASP A 184 -14.99 -9.17 19.42
N GLN A 185 -15.46 -8.19 20.18
CA GLN A 185 -16.42 -7.21 19.68
C GLN A 185 -15.77 -6.31 18.62
N ALA A 186 -14.54 -5.86 18.87
CA ALA A 186 -13.78 -5.07 17.90
C ALA A 186 -13.52 -5.84 16.59
N ASP A 187 -13.23 -7.14 16.68
CA ASP A 187 -13.06 -8.05 15.54
C ASP A 187 -14.36 -8.17 14.72
N ARG A 188 -15.51 -8.34 15.38
CA ARG A 188 -16.84 -8.36 14.72
C ARG A 188 -17.12 -7.06 13.97
N GLU A 189 -16.94 -5.92 14.65
CA GLU A 189 -17.16 -4.63 14.01
C GLU A 189 -16.17 -4.37 12.84
N LEU A 190 -14.95 -4.91 12.91
CA LEU A 190 -13.98 -4.82 11.83
C LEU A 190 -14.43 -5.68 10.63
N LYS A 191 -14.92 -6.90 10.86
CA LYS A 191 -15.51 -7.74 9.80
C LYS A 191 -16.64 -7.02 9.08
N GLU A 192 -17.56 -6.38 9.82
CA GLU A 192 -18.64 -5.60 9.22
C GLU A 192 -18.13 -4.42 8.38
N THR A 193 -17.12 -3.72 8.89
CA THR A 193 -16.51 -2.59 8.17
C THR A 193 -15.86 -3.07 6.86
N ILE A 194 -15.12 -4.19 6.91
CA ILE A 194 -14.52 -4.82 5.71
C ILE A 194 -15.61 -5.28 4.73
N ARG A 195 -16.74 -5.83 5.19
CA ARG A 195 -17.87 -6.20 4.32
C ARG A 195 -18.46 -5.00 3.59
N LYS A 196 -18.52 -3.84 4.24
CA LYS A 196 -19.03 -2.59 3.64
C LYS A 196 -18.05 -2.00 2.62
N ILE A 197 -16.76 -1.96 2.95
CA ILE A 197 -15.72 -1.41 2.06
C ILE A 197 -15.47 -2.34 0.87
N TRP A 198 -15.53 -3.66 1.10
CA TRP A 198 -15.18 -4.67 0.10
C TRP A 198 -16.32 -5.65 -0.20
N PRO A 199 -17.43 -5.21 -0.83
CA PRO A 199 -18.64 -6.04 -0.98
C PRO A 199 -18.41 -7.37 -1.74
N LEU A 200 -17.46 -7.40 -2.68
CA LEU A 200 -17.22 -8.57 -3.54
C LEU A 200 -16.20 -9.57 -2.98
N GLN A 201 -15.04 -9.12 -2.48
CA GLN A 201 -13.97 -10.04 -2.02
C GLN A 201 -14.06 -10.35 -0.52
N ALA A 202 -14.80 -9.56 0.28
CA ALA A 202 -15.02 -9.80 1.69
C ALA A 202 -15.52 -11.23 1.98
N LYS A 203 -16.46 -11.75 1.17
CA LYS A 203 -17.05 -13.08 1.38
C LYS A 203 -16.03 -14.23 1.34
N LYS A 204 -14.90 -14.05 0.62
CA LYS A 204 -13.86 -15.08 0.49
C LYS A 204 -12.63 -14.79 1.36
N ALA A 205 -12.36 -13.52 1.65
CA ALA A 205 -11.14 -13.09 2.32
C ALA A 205 -11.30 -12.92 3.83
N ILE A 206 -12.49 -12.60 4.34
CA ILE A 206 -12.68 -12.24 5.76
C ILE A 206 -12.26 -13.36 6.71
N ASP A 207 -12.69 -14.59 6.43
CA ASP A 207 -12.42 -15.74 7.32
C ASP A 207 -10.95 -16.18 7.27
N LYS A 208 -10.21 -15.68 6.28
CA LYS A 208 -8.76 -15.85 6.17
C LYS A 208 -8.01 -14.74 6.92
N LEU A 209 -8.49 -13.50 6.85
CA LEU A 209 -7.82 -12.32 7.43
C LEU A 209 -8.02 -12.20 8.93
N LEU A 210 -9.20 -12.56 9.41
CA LEU A 210 -9.59 -12.45 10.82
C LEU A 210 -9.95 -13.84 11.35
N PRO A 211 -9.71 -14.12 12.63
CA PRO A 211 -10.14 -15.37 13.23
C PRO A 211 -11.65 -15.56 13.00
N PRO A 212 -12.10 -16.74 12.53
CA PRO A 212 -13.52 -17.02 12.38
C PRO A 212 -14.22 -16.90 13.73
N GLU A 213 -15.50 -16.54 13.73
CA GLU A 213 -16.31 -16.61 14.96
C GLU A 213 -16.31 -18.07 15.45
N ASP A 214 -16.39 -18.29 16.76
CA ASP A 214 -16.28 -19.62 17.38
C ASP A 214 -17.32 -20.59 16.78
N ASP A 215 -16.94 -21.26 15.70
CA ASP A 215 -17.71 -22.34 15.14
C ASP A 215 -17.59 -23.52 16.10
N LEU A 216 -18.74 -24.09 16.45
CA LEU A 216 -18.98 -25.28 17.28
C LEU A 216 -18.21 -26.56 16.86
N GLN A 217 -17.29 -26.49 15.89
CA GLN A 217 -16.61 -27.63 15.26
C GLN A 217 -15.13 -27.81 15.61
N GLY A 218 -14.56 -26.99 16.50
CA GLY A 218 -13.25 -27.32 17.08
C GLY A 218 -12.48 -26.11 17.58
N ILE A 219 -11.59 -26.35 18.55
CA ILE A 219 -10.65 -25.35 19.05
C ILE A 219 -9.69 -24.97 17.92
N LYS A 220 -10.03 -23.94 17.15
CA LYS A 220 -9.11 -23.35 16.18
C LYS A 220 -7.97 -22.68 16.95
N ILE A 221 -6.77 -23.21 16.75
CA ILE A 221 -5.54 -22.72 17.38
C ILE A 221 -5.15 -21.42 16.68
N THR A 222 -4.83 -20.39 17.47
CA THR A 222 -4.29 -19.13 16.97
C THR A 222 -2.86 -18.94 17.45
N VAL A 223 -2.11 -18.12 16.74
CA VAL A 223 -0.77 -17.68 17.16
C VAL A 223 -0.80 -17.12 18.58
N GLY A 224 -1.85 -16.36 18.92
CA GLY A 224 -2.01 -15.80 20.26
C GLY A 224 -2.16 -16.85 21.35
N LYS A 225 -2.95 -17.93 21.12
CA LYS A 225 -3.10 -19.03 22.08
C LYS A 225 -1.77 -19.74 22.34
N ILE A 226 -0.97 -19.99 21.30
CA ILE A 226 0.36 -20.64 21.43
C ILE A 226 1.31 -19.77 22.26
N TYR A 227 1.51 -18.50 21.89
CA TYR A 227 2.46 -17.63 22.59
C TYR A 227 1.97 -17.25 24.00
N CYS A 228 0.66 -17.18 24.24
CA CYS A 228 0.11 -17.03 25.58
C CYS A 228 0.43 -18.26 26.45
N ALA A 229 0.22 -19.48 25.94
CA ALA A 229 0.56 -20.71 26.65
C ALA A 229 2.07 -20.78 26.97
N LEU A 230 2.93 -20.38 26.04
CA LEU A 230 4.38 -20.30 26.26
C LEU A 230 4.74 -19.29 27.37
N LEU A 231 4.08 -18.13 27.42
CA LEU A 231 4.28 -17.14 28.49
C LEU A 231 3.79 -17.66 29.85
N ILE A 232 2.64 -18.33 29.90
CA ILE A 232 2.11 -18.93 31.13
C ILE A 232 3.07 -20.01 31.63
N LEU A 233 3.56 -20.88 30.74
CA LEU A 233 4.53 -21.92 31.07
C LEU A 233 5.84 -21.34 31.62
N ASP A 234 6.36 -20.27 31.02
CA ASP A 234 7.57 -19.57 31.50
C ASP A 234 7.35 -18.95 32.89
N ASN A 235 6.20 -18.30 33.11
CA ASN A 235 5.82 -17.73 34.41
C ASN A 235 5.66 -18.82 35.49
N TRP A 236 5.10 -19.98 35.13
CA TRP A 236 4.95 -21.11 36.04
C TRP A 236 6.31 -21.73 36.43
N ARG A 237 7.22 -21.88 35.47
CA ARG A 237 8.59 -22.38 35.73
C ARG A 237 9.40 -21.44 36.63
N THR A 238 9.16 -20.13 36.52
CA THR A 238 9.86 -19.12 37.31
C THR A 238 9.26 -18.92 38.71
N THR A 239 7.97 -19.18 38.90
CA THR A 239 7.34 -19.23 40.23
C THR A 239 7.72 -20.52 40.98
N ARG A 240 7.75 -20.47 42.32
CA ARG A 240 8.34 -21.51 43.20
C ARG A 240 7.83 -22.94 42.94
N PHE A 241 6.65 -23.11 42.34
CA PHE A 241 6.06 -24.40 41.99
C PHE A 241 6.87 -25.19 40.94
N GLY A 242 7.55 -24.52 39.99
CA GLY A 242 8.41 -25.19 39.02
C GLY A 242 9.73 -25.73 39.60
N LYS A 243 10.22 -25.11 40.69
CA LYS A 243 11.47 -25.51 41.37
C LYS A 243 11.30 -26.71 42.32
N MET A 244 10.06 -27.09 42.66
CA MET A 244 9.78 -28.23 43.55
C MET A 244 9.77 -29.60 42.84
N ASN A 245 9.80 -29.64 41.49
CA ASN A 245 9.65 -30.87 40.71
C ASN A 245 10.89 -31.35 39.95
N THR A 246 12.09 -30.84 40.22
CA THR A 246 13.32 -31.43 39.66
C THR A 246 13.94 -32.43 40.64
N GLY A 247 13.44 -33.68 40.61
CA GLY A 247 14.20 -34.88 40.98
C GLY A 247 15.40 -35.10 40.03
N PRO A 248 16.32 -36.05 40.33
CA PRO A 248 17.69 -36.00 39.84
C PRO A 248 17.80 -36.01 38.32
N ARG A 249 18.53 -35.03 37.81
CA ARG A 249 18.82 -34.75 36.40
C ARG A 249 19.67 -35.89 35.82
N ILE A 250 19.11 -36.67 34.88
CA ILE A 250 19.93 -37.54 34.01
C ILE A 250 20.76 -36.62 33.10
N GLN A 251 22.09 -36.76 33.16
CA GLN A 251 23.04 -36.05 32.33
C GLN A 251 22.89 -36.47 30.86
N GLU A 252 22.30 -35.61 30.02
CA GLU A 252 22.59 -35.63 28.59
C GLU A 252 23.91 -34.90 28.34
N LYS A 253 24.88 -35.63 27.80
CA LYS A 253 26.18 -35.12 27.37
C LYS A 253 26.00 -34.09 26.26
N SER A 254 26.51 -32.88 26.46
CA SER A 254 26.75 -31.91 25.41
C SER A 254 27.87 -32.40 24.47
N PRO A 255 27.82 -32.11 23.16
CA PRO A 255 28.95 -32.33 22.26
C PRO A 255 30.04 -31.28 22.54
N THR A 256 31.26 -31.75 22.73
CA THR A 256 32.48 -30.93 22.89
C THR A 256 32.86 -30.25 21.57
N PRO A 257 33.29 -28.97 21.58
CA PRO A 257 33.87 -28.32 20.40
C PRO A 257 35.31 -28.84 20.13
N PRO A 258 35.79 -28.80 18.88
CA PRO A 258 37.10 -29.32 18.51
C PRO A 258 38.24 -28.42 19.04
N PRO A 259 39.45 -28.98 19.26
CA PRO A 259 40.59 -28.21 19.77
C PRO A 259 41.21 -27.33 18.68
N ASP A 260 41.56 -26.11 19.07
CA ASP A 260 42.35 -25.17 18.27
C ASP A 260 43.74 -25.75 17.97
N SER A 261 44.16 -25.59 16.71
CA SER A 261 45.51 -25.93 16.25
C SER A 261 46.49 -24.83 16.68
N PRO A 262 47.72 -25.16 17.09
CA PRO A 262 48.68 -24.16 17.56
C PRO A 262 49.30 -23.40 16.40
N VAL A 263 49.48 -22.10 16.65
CA VAL A 263 50.19 -21.11 15.84
C VAL A 263 51.66 -21.54 15.65
N VAL A 264 52.09 -21.58 14.38
CA VAL A 264 53.46 -21.23 13.94
C VAL A 264 53.33 -20.41 12.66
#